data_AF-A0A0F9BYD6-F1
#
_entry.id   AF-A0A0F9BYD6-F1
#
_cell.length_a   1.000
_cell.length_b   1.000
_cell.length_c   1.000
_cell.angle_alpha   90.00
_cell.angle_beta   90.00
_cell.angle_gamma   90.00
#
_symmetry.space_group_name_H-M   'P 1'
#
loop_
_entity.id
_entity.type
_entity.pdbx_description
1 polymer ?
#
loop_
_entity_poly.entity_id
_entity_poly.type
_entity_poly.pdbx_seq_one_letter_code
_entity_poly.pdbx_strand_id
1 'polypeptide(L)'
;MAKKTKKSKRKKRAPSWAMACFEQFICETDRLEQVIGLSARGISVVRGMPKVVEVLMNVKDKAEDTEAKSELERAQAEAILAKREVNEDFPLLHGWAVISIWALLEALIKSFVAEWLKRRPTAWRVEPIQRLKIRIGEYECIPRAERHLFVAELLERETGAGLKNGTSRFEALLKPFGLSGECPDIVNRTIFELGQVRNLIVHRGGRVDRTFREACPWVQIPLGHELKVSNEMWHKYFEAVHAYIVLLICRVGTYYGKNMSETLLSLYESVEKLKPKLSNTADTKKSHA
;
A
#
# COMPACT_ATOMS: atom_id res chain seq x y z
N MET A 1 -13.83 60.60 5.12
CA MET A 1 -12.63 59.79 5.47
C MET A 1 -12.96 58.31 5.34
N ALA A 2 -12.52 57.68 4.25
CA ALA A 2 -12.78 56.27 3.96
C ALA A 2 -11.73 55.37 4.65
N LYS A 3 -12.12 54.60 5.67
CA LYS A 3 -11.28 53.55 6.26
C LYS A 3 -11.24 52.35 5.31
N LYS A 4 -10.20 52.28 4.47
CA LYS A 4 -9.81 51.06 3.75
C LYS A 4 -9.32 50.04 4.78
N THR A 5 -10.17 49.08 5.15
CA THR A 5 -9.77 47.89 5.90
C THR A 5 -8.91 46.99 5.01
N LYS A 6 -7.60 46.99 5.24
CA LYS A 6 -6.66 46.00 4.70
C LYS A 6 -7.08 44.61 5.20
N LYS A 7 -7.85 43.87 4.41
CA LYS A 7 -7.98 42.41 4.56
C LYS A 7 -6.62 41.79 4.27
N SER A 8 -5.87 41.48 5.32
CA SER A 8 -4.69 40.64 5.28
C SER A 8 -5.04 39.34 4.54
N LYS A 9 -4.39 39.10 3.38
CA LYS A 9 -4.46 37.85 2.62
C LYS A 9 -3.81 36.75 3.47
N ARG A 10 -4.56 36.16 4.41
CA ARG A 10 -4.16 34.94 5.12
C ARG A 10 -3.86 33.88 4.06
N LYS A 11 -2.58 33.50 3.90
CA LYS A 11 -2.15 32.41 3.00
C LYS A 11 -3.05 31.21 3.29
N LYS A 12 -3.86 30.79 2.32
CA LYS A 12 -4.80 29.68 2.46
C LYS A 12 -3.98 28.41 2.68
N ARG A 13 -3.90 27.98 3.93
CA ARG A 13 -3.33 26.67 4.28
C ARG A 13 -4.44 25.63 4.11
N ALA A 14 -4.10 24.46 3.57
CA ALA A 14 -5.01 23.33 3.65
C ALA A 14 -5.32 23.07 5.14
N PRO A 15 -6.59 22.81 5.49
CA PRO A 15 -6.97 22.55 6.88
C PRO A 15 -6.35 21.23 7.33
N SER A 16 -6.02 21.12 8.62
CA SER A 16 -5.38 19.93 9.19
C SER A 16 -6.18 18.66 8.94
N TRP A 17 -7.51 18.71 9.01
CA TRP A 17 -8.36 17.54 8.73
C TRP A 17 -8.15 16.96 7.33
N ALA A 18 -7.82 17.80 6.34
CA ALA A 18 -7.62 17.34 4.96
C ALA A 18 -6.27 16.64 4.78
N MET A 19 -5.35 16.81 5.73
CA MET A 19 -4.04 16.15 5.76
C MET A 19 -4.03 14.94 6.71
N ALA A 20 -4.90 14.92 7.71
CA ALA A 20 -4.91 13.90 8.77
C ALA A 20 -4.93 12.45 8.26
N CYS A 21 -5.73 12.14 7.23
CA CYS A 21 -5.75 10.78 6.68
C CYS A 21 -4.40 10.40 6.04
N PHE A 22 -3.74 11.33 5.36
CA PHE A 22 -2.42 11.10 4.77
C PHE A 22 -1.33 10.98 5.84
N GLU A 23 -1.37 11.81 6.87
CA GLU A 23 -0.45 11.72 8.02
C GLU A 23 -0.59 10.37 8.72
N GLN A 24 -1.82 9.91 8.95
CA GLN A 24 -2.08 8.59 9.51
C GLN A 24 -1.54 7.48 8.59
N PHE A 25 -1.81 7.55 7.29
CA PHE A 25 -1.30 6.57 6.33
C PHE A 25 0.23 6.47 6.39
N ILE A 26 0.94 7.60 6.34
CA ILE A 26 2.41 7.65 6.42
C ILE A 26 2.89 7.00 7.73
N CYS A 27 2.26 7.33 8.85
CA CYS A 27 2.61 6.73 10.14
C CYS A 27 2.42 5.20 10.15
N GLU A 28 1.33 4.69 9.55
CA GLU A 28 1.09 3.25 9.49
C GLU A 28 2.04 2.53 8.51
N THR A 29 2.40 3.15 7.38
CA THR A 29 3.37 2.58 6.45
C THR A 29 4.79 2.59 6.99
N ASP A 30 5.18 3.64 7.74
CA ASP A 30 6.48 3.69 8.43
C ASP A 30 6.58 2.59 9.49
N ARG A 31 5.49 2.36 10.25
CA ARG A 31 5.42 1.23 11.20
C ARG A 31 5.50 -0.12 10.48
N LEU A 32 4.83 -0.27 9.34
CA LEU A 32 4.89 -1.49 8.54
C LEU A 32 6.33 -1.77 8.09
N GLU A 33 7.04 -0.76 7.56
CA GLU A 33 8.45 -0.88 7.18
C GLU A 33 9.34 -1.28 8.38
N GLN A 34 9.15 -0.64 9.53
CA GLN A 34 9.90 -0.99 10.75
C GLN A 34 9.66 -2.43 11.19
N VAL A 35 8.40 -2.88 11.18
CA VAL A 35 8.03 -4.26 11.54
C VAL A 35 8.65 -5.26 10.57
N ILE A 36 8.63 -4.98 9.26
CA ILE A 36 9.31 -5.81 8.25
C ILE A 36 10.81 -5.89 8.55
N GLY A 37 11.47 -4.75 8.78
CA GLY A 37 12.90 -4.72 9.08
C GLY A 37 13.26 -5.47 10.36
N LEU A 38 12.46 -5.33 11.42
CA LEU A 38 12.64 -6.08 12.67
C LEU A 38 12.41 -7.58 12.47
N SER A 39 11.39 -7.94 11.70
CA SER A 39 11.03 -9.34 11.43
C SER A 39 12.11 -10.04 10.60
N ALA A 40 12.60 -9.40 9.54
CA ALA A 40 13.70 -9.92 8.73
C ALA A 40 14.97 -10.17 9.56
N ARG A 41 15.32 -9.25 10.48
CA ARG A 41 16.43 -9.43 11.42
C ARG A 41 16.17 -10.59 12.39
N GLY A 42 14.97 -10.67 12.97
CA GLY A 42 14.58 -11.76 13.87
C GLY A 42 14.67 -13.13 13.21
N ILE A 43 14.06 -13.27 12.03
CA ILE A 43 14.12 -14.50 11.21
C ILE A 43 15.59 -14.88 10.92
N SER A 44 16.44 -13.89 10.61
CA SER A 44 17.86 -14.13 10.34
C SER A 44 18.60 -14.73 11.55
N VAL A 45 18.24 -14.34 12.77
CA VAL A 45 18.82 -14.86 14.02
C VAL A 45 18.35 -16.29 14.29
N VAL A 46 17.07 -16.59 14.06
CA VAL A 46 16.45 -17.91 14.32
C VAL A 46 17.17 -19.05 13.58
N ARG A 47 17.78 -18.77 12.43
CA ARG A 47 18.62 -19.73 11.68
C ARG A 47 19.74 -20.38 12.53
N GLY A 48 20.27 -19.66 13.52
CA GLY A 48 21.33 -20.15 14.41
C GLY A 48 20.82 -20.82 15.69
N MET A 49 19.53 -20.74 15.98
CA MET A 49 18.94 -21.13 17.26
C MET A 49 19.15 -22.63 17.62
N PRO A 50 19.05 -23.59 16.68
CA PRO A 50 19.26 -25.00 17.00
C PRO A 50 20.61 -25.28 17.67
N LYS A 51 21.68 -24.58 17.22
CA LYS A 51 23.02 -24.76 17.78
C LYS A 51 23.11 -24.26 19.22
N VAL A 52 22.44 -23.16 19.55
CA VAL A 52 22.48 -22.65 20.93
C VAL A 52 21.64 -23.54 21.86
N VAL A 53 20.49 -24.05 21.39
CA VAL A 53 19.70 -25.04 22.14
C VAL A 53 20.51 -26.32 22.38
N GLU A 54 21.17 -26.85 21.35
CA GLU A 54 22.04 -28.03 21.47
C GLU A 54 23.17 -27.82 22.49
N VAL A 55 23.86 -26.68 22.46
CA VAL A 55 24.88 -26.33 23.45
C VAL A 55 24.29 -26.26 24.86
N LEU A 56 23.12 -25.65 25.04
CA LEU A 56 22.46 -25.55 26.34
C LEU A 56 22.01 -26.92 26.88
N MET A 57 21.57 -27.83 26.02
CA MET A 57 21.22 -29.20 26.39
C MET A 57 22.44 -29.97 26.91
N ASN A 58 23.56 -29.85 26.21
CA ASN A 58 24.82 -30.50 26.58
C ASN A 58 25.36 -29.98 27.91
N VAL A 59 25.27 -28.67 28.17
CA VAL A 59 25.74 -28.07 29.44
C VAL A 59 24.87 -28.49 30.64
N LYS A 60 23.58 -28.78 30.42
CA LYS A 60 22.64 -29.13 31.49
C LYS A 60 22.51 -30.64 31.74
N ASP A 61 23.27 -31.49 31.02
CA ASP A 61 23.11 -32.95 31.01
C ASP A 61 21.65 -33.41 30.78
N LYS A 62 20.89 -32.63 29.99
CA LYS A 62 19.46 -32.86 29.70
C LYS A 62 19.24 -33.57 28.37
N ALA A 63 20.23 -34.27 27.84
CA ALA A 63 20.16 -34.90 26.52
C ALA A 63 19.03 -35.95 26.40
N GLU A 64 18.63 -36.57 27.51
CA GLU A 64 17.54 -37.56 27.55
C GLU A 64 16.18 -36.99 27.98
N ASP A 65 16.14 -35.72 28.39
CA ASP A 65 14.91 -35.02 28.80
C ASP A 65 13.97 -34.86 27.59
N THR A 66 12.74 -35.35 27.71
CA THR A 66 11.76 -35.34 26.62
C THR A 66 11.37 -33.92 26.24
N GLU A 67 11.33 -33.01 27.21
CA GLU A 67 11.04 -31.59 26.98
C GLU A 67 12.17 -30.92 26.19
N ALA A 68 13.42 -31.22 26.53
CA ALA A 68 14.59 -30.68 25.85
C ALA A 68 14.69 -31.16 24.39
N LYS A 69 14.36 -32.43 24.12
CA LYS A 69 14.27 -32.96 22.75
C LYS A 69 13.20 -32.25 21.92
N SER A 70 12.01 -32.04 22.50
CA SER A 70 10.93 -31.31 21.83
C SER A 70 11.30 -29.85 21.53
N GLU A 71 12.00 -29.19 22.46
CA GLU A 71 12.50 -27.83 22.25
C GLU A 71 13.51 -27.76 21.09
N LEU A 72 14.43 -28.73 21.00
CA LEU A 72 15.38 -28.84 19.90
C LEU A 72 14.69 -29.09 18.55
N GLU A 73 13.71 -29.99 18.50
CA GLU A 73 12.93 -30.27 17.28
C GLU A 73 12.19 -29.01 16.79
N ARG A 74 11.57 -28.26 17.70
CA ARG A 74 10.92 -26.98 17.37
C ARG A 74 11.94 -25.98 16.81
N ALA A 75 13.08 -25.82 17.48
CA ALA A 75 14.14 -24.93 17.02
C ALA A 75 14.66 -25.31 15.62
N GLN A 76 14.79 -26.62 15.35
CA GLN A 76 15.18 -27.13 14.03
C GLN A 76 14.13 -26.80 12.95
N ALA A 77 12.84 -27.04 13.23
CA ALA A 77 11.76 -26.73 12.30
C ALA A 77 11.69 -25.22 11.97
N GLU A 78 11.79 -24.36 12.98
CA GLU A 78 11.82 -22.91 12.80
C GLU A 78 13.06 -22.46 12.01
N ALA A 79 14.23 -23.06 12.28
CA ALA A 79 15.45 -22.75 11.55
C ALA A 79 15.39 -23.17 10.07
N ILE A 80 14.66 -24.24 9.73
CA ILE A 80 14.43 -24.64 8.33
C ILE A 80 13.63 -23.56 7.60
N LEU A 81 12.52 -23.10 8.19
CA LEU A 81 11.72 -22.01 7.63
C LEU A 81 12.55 -20.73 7.51
N ALA A 82 13.28 -20.35 8.57
CA ALA A 82 14.12 -19.16 8.58
C ALA A 82 15.21 -19.19 7.51
N LYS A 83 15.87 -20.35 7.30
CA LYS A 83 16.84 -20.52 6.22
C LYS A 83 16.21 -20.30 4.85
N ARG A 84 15.01 -20.87 4.62
CA ARG A 84 14.29 -20.67 3.36
C ARG A 84 13.97 -19.20 3.14
N GLU A 85 13.37 -18.53 4.12
CA GLU A 85 13.04 -17.11 4.03
C GLU A 85 14.29 -16.27 3.76
N VAL A 86 15.38 -16.45 4.51
CA VAL A 86 16.62 -15.68 4.30
C VAL A 86 17.23 -15.94 2.92
N ASN A 87 17.26 -17.19 2.46
CA ASN A 87 17.88 -17.54 1.18
C ASN A 87 17.04 -17.05 -0.02
N GLU A 88 15.73 -16.91 0.15
CA GLU A 88 14.79 -16.50 -0.89
C GLU A 88 14.40 -15.02 -0.79
N ASP A 89 15.10 -14.24 0.05
CA ASP A 89 14.86 -12.81 0.29
C ASP A 89 13.46 -12.51 0.86
N PHE A 90 13.11 -13.23 1.92
CA PHE A 90 11.91 -13.10 2.78
C PHE A 90 10.56 -13.04 2.02
N PRO A 91 10.27 -14.01 1.14
CA PRO A 91 9.11 -13.94 0.25
C PRO A 91 7.77 -13.94 0.98
N LEU A 92 7.65 -14.65 2.12
CA LEU A 92 6.41 -14.61 2.90
C LEU A 92 6.23 -13.24 3.57
N LEU A 93 7.28 -12.72 4.18
CA LEU A 93 7.25 -11.43 4.86
C LEU A 93 6.89 -10.29 3.90
N HIS A 94 7.52 -10.24 2.73
CA HIS A 94 7.22 -9.22 1.71
C HIS A 94 5.87 -9.45 1.04
N GLY A 95 5.41 -10.70 0.91
CA GLY A 95 4.04 -11.01 0.47
C GLY A 95 2.98 -10.42 1.40
N TRP A 96 3.16 -10.53 2.72
CA TRP A 96 2.29 -9.88 3.70
C TRP A 96 2.37 -8.36 3.62
N ALA A 97 3.57 -7.81 3.46
CA ALA A 97 3.77 -6.37 3.30
C ALA A 97 2.99 -5.81 2.09
N VAL A 98 3.01 -6.51 0.96
CA VAL A 98 2.24 -6.20 -0.25
C VAL A 98 0.74 -6.16 0.02
N ILE A 99 0.21 -7.17 0.72
CA ILE A 99 -1.21 -7.21 1.09
C ILE A 99 -1.55 -6.00 1.98
N SER A 100 -0.73 -5.75 3.00
CA SER A 100 -0.94 -4.68 3.96
C SER A 100 -0.92 -3.29 3.32
N ILE A 101 0.08 -2.97 2.49
CA ILE A 101 0.16 -1.64 1.87
C ILE A 101 -0.99 -1.37 0.91
N TRP A 102 -1.44 -2.39 0.17
CA TRP A 102 -2.62 -2.26 -0.69
C TRP A 102 -3.88 -1.99 0.14
N ALA A 103 -4.09 -2.73 1.22
CA ALA A 103 -5.23 -2.54 2.11
C ALA A 103 -5.20 -1.15 2.77
N LEU A 104 -4.03 -0.68 3.20
CA LEU A 104 -3.84 0.67 3.75
C LEU A 104 -4.19 1.74 2.71
N LEU A 105 -3.80 1.55 1.45
CA LEU A 105 -4.11 2.50 0.37
C LEU A 105 -5.62 2.55 0.11
N GLU A 106 -6.30 1.40 0.05
CA GLU A 106 -7.76 1.35 -0.08
C GLU A 106 -8.45 2.07 1.09
N ALA A 107 -8.02 1.76 2.32
CA ALA A 107 -8.57 2.36 3.54
C ALA A 107 -8.35 3.88 3.57
N LEU A 108 -7.17 4.35 3.17
CA LEU A 108 -6.85 5.78 3.07
C LEU A 108 -7.84 6.49 2.16
N ILE A 109 -8.00 6.02 0.91
CA ILE A 109 -8.83 6.72 -0.08
C ILE A 109 -10.29 6.78 0.38
N LYS A 110 -10.83 5.68 0.92
CA LYS A 110 -12.21 5.64 1.44
C LYS A 110 -12.39 6.56 2.63
N SER A 111 -11.46 6.52 3.59
CA SER A 111 -11.49 7.37 4.79
C SER A 111 -11.35 8.84 4.43
N PHE A 112 -10.50 9.17 3.46
CA PHE A 112 -10.33 10.52 2.98
C PHE A 112 -11.60 11.05 2.31
N VAL A 113 -12.25 10.27 1.45
CA VAL A 113 -13.55 10.65 0.84
C VAL A 113 -14.63 10.83 1.90
N ALA A 114 -14.70 9.95 2.89
CA ALA A 114 -15.65 10.07 3.99
C ALA A 114 -15.43 11.36 4.80
N GLU A 115 -14.20 11.67 5.19
CA GLU A 115 -13.89 12.91 5.92
C GLU A 115 -14.12 14.15 5.03
N TRP A 116 -13.88 14.05 3.72
CA TRP A 116 -14.21 15.10 2.76
C TRP A 116 -15.72 15.41 2.75
N LEU A 117 -16.56 14.38 2.63
CA LEU A 117 -18.02 14.52 2.66
C LEU A 117 -18.51 15.12 3.99
N LYS A 118 -17.91 14.71 5.10
CA LYS A 118 -18.24 15.20 6.45
C LYS A 118 -17.95 16.68 6.63
N ARG A 119 -16.86 17.18 6.06
CA ARG A 119 -16.38 18.57 6.27
C ARG A 119 -16.80 19.52 5.16
N ARG A 120 -17.23 19.03 4.01
CA ARG A 120 -17.61 19.85 2.84
C ARG A 120 -19.07 19.63 2.45
N PRO A 121 -19.99 20.49 2.90
CA PRO A 121 -21.40 20.42 2.49
C PRO A 121 -21.59 20.51 0.97
N THR A 122 -20.71 21.21 0.25
CA THR A 122 -20.74 21.29 -1.22
C THR A 122 -20.41 19.96 -1.90
N ALA A 123 -19.70 19.05 -1.23
CA ALA A 123 -19.37 17.73 -1.77
C ALA A 123 -20.62 16.86 -1.95
N TRP A 124 -21.71 17.13 -1.22
CA TRP A 124 -23.00 16.45 -1.39
C TRP A 124 -23.78 16.89 -2.63
N ARG A 125 -23.34 17.99 -3.28
CA ARG A 125 -24.01 18.56 -4.45
C ARG A 125 -23.41 18.08 -5.76
N VAL A 126 -22.39 17.23 -5.73
CA VAL A 126 -21.78 16.67 -6.94
C VAL A 126 -22.69 15.59 -7.50
N GLU A 127 -22.79 15.55 -8.83
CA GLU A 127 -23.77 14.71 -9.53
C GLU A 127 -23.67 13.21 -9.18
N PRO A 128 -22.47 12.59 -9.05
CA PRO A 128 -22.36 11.19 -8.65
C PRO A 128 -22.91 10.89 -7.25
N ILE A 129 -22.87 11.87 -6.32
CA ILE A 129 -23.44 11.71 -4.97
C ILE A 129 -24.97 11.85 -5.04
N GLN A 130 -25.48 12.80 -5.83
CA GLN A 130 -26.91 13.04 -5.96
C GLN A 130 -27.67 11.85 -6.60
N ARG A 131 -26.98 11.07 -7.43
CA ARG A 131 -27.53 9.86 -8.04
C ARG A 131 -27.59 8.64 -7.12
N LEU A 132 -26.93 8.68 -5.96
CA LEU A 132 -26.89 7.54 -5.05
C LEU A 132 -28.30 7.17 -4.56
N LYS A 133 -28.67 5.92 -4.77
CA LYS A 133 -29.93 5.37 -4.25
C LYS A 133 -29.71 4.89 -2.82
N ILE A 134 -30.22 5.64 -1.86
CA ILE A 134 -30.09 5.34 -0.43
C ILE A 134 -31.49 5.11 0.17
N ARG A 135 -31.67 3.96 0.83
CA ARG A 135 -32.86 3.70 1.64
C ARG A 135 -32.73 4.49 2.94
N ILE A 136 -33.60 5.49 3.12
CA ILE A 136 -33.51 6.43 4.27
C ILE A 136 -33.61 5.69 5.60
N GLY A 137 -34.48 4.68 5.71
CA GLY A 137 -34.62 3.87 6.93
C GLY A 137 -33.33 3.15 7.31
N GLU A 138 -32.63 2.54 6.34
CA GLU A 138 -31.32 1.90 6.58
C GLU A 138 -30.27 2.94 6.96
N TYR A 139 -30.23 4.07 6.25
CA TYR A 139 -29.27 5.14 6.50
C TYR A 139 -29.41 5.78 7.89
N GLU A 140 -30.64 5.98 8.37
CA GLU A 140 -30.87 6.55 9.70
C GLU A 140 -30.43 5.60 10.84
N CYS A 141 -30.49 4.29 10.62
CA CYS A 141 -29.99 3.29 11.56
C CYS A 141 -28.46 3.21 11.63
N ILE A 142 -27.73 3.76 10.65
CA ILE A 142 -26.26 3.76 10.65
C ILE A 142 -25.74 4.76 11.70
N PRO A 143 -24.80 4.36 12.59
CA PRO A 143 -24.15 5.27 13.52
C PRO A 143 -23.58 6.51 12.82
N ARG A 144 -23.76 7.69 13.41
CA ARG A 144 -23.32 8.96 12.79
C ARG A 144 -21.85 8.99 12.38
N ALA A 145 -20.99 8.26 13.11
CA ALA A 145 -19.57 8.13 12.78
C ALA A 145 -19.33 7.42 11.44
N GLU A 146 -20.20 6.48 11.06
CA GLU A 146 -20.02 5.59 9.91
C GLU A 146 -20.80 6.06 8.66
N ARG A 147 -21.80 6.94 8.82
CA ARG A 147 -22.65 7.41 7.71
C ARG A 147 -21.87 7.92 6.49
N HIS A 148 -20.76 8.62 6.72
CA HIS A 148 -19.93 9.15 5.63
C HIS A 148 -19.11 8.07 4.93
N LEU A 149 -18.64 7.07 5.68
CA LEU A 149 -17.93 5.92 5.12
C LEU A 149 -18.88 5.07 4.28
N PHE A 150 -20.10 4.81 4.77
CA PHE A 150 -21.15 4.15 4.01
C PHE A 150 -21.42 4.84 2.65
N VAL A 151 -21.52 6.18 2.65
CA VAL A 151 -21.73 6.93 1.41
C VAL A 151 -20.50 6.85 0.48
N ALA A 152 -19.29 6.85 1.02
CA ALA A 152 -18.08 6.64 0.22
C ALA A 152 -18.04 5.24 -0.43
N GLU A 153 -18.49 4.21 0.27
CA GLU A 153 -18.62 2.84 -0.27
C GLU A 153 -19.70 2.73 -1.35
N LEU A 154 -20.84 3.40 -1.16
CA LEU A 154 -21.86 3.49 -2.21
C LEU A 154 -21.34 4.22 -3.45
N LEU A 155 -20.58 5.30 -3.24
CA LEU A 155 -19.92 6.01 -4.34
C LEU A 155 -18.91 5.12 -5.07
N GLU A 156 -18.17 4.26 -4.38
CA GLU A 156 -17.24 3.30 -5.00
C GLU A 156 -17.98 2.35 -5.95
N ARG A 157 -19.17 1.88 -5.53
CA ARG A 157 -20.03 1.03 -6.36
C ARG A 157 -20.58 1.79 -7.57
N GLU A 158 -21.12 2.99 -7.35
CA GLU A 158 -21.73 3.82 -8.41
C GLU A 158 -20.71 4.26 -9.47
N THR A 159 -19.49 4.60 -9.06
CA THR A 159 -18.42 5.01 -9.98
C THR A 159 -17.75 3.83 -10.70
N GLY A 160 -18.14 2.59 -10.37
CA GLY A 160 -17.48 1.37 -10.83
C GLY A 160 -16.00 1.32 -10.42
N ALA A 161 -15.61 2.06 -9.37
CA ALA A 161 -14.22 2.16 -8.95
C ALA A 161 -13.65 0.80 -8.57
N GLY A 162 -14.43 -0.05 -7.90
CA GLY A 162 -14.01 -1.42 -7.56
C GLY A 162 -13.73 -2.34 -8.76
N LEU A 163 -14.22 -1.99 -9.96
CA LEU A 163 -13.96 -2.74 -11.20
C LEU A 163 -12.73 -2.24 -11.96
N LYS A 164 -12.16 -1.10 -11.55
CA LYS A 164 -10.99 -0.51 -12.17
C LYS A 164 -9.72 -1.05 -11.51
N ASN A 165 -8.64 -1.05 -12.28
CA ASN A 165 -7.34 -1.51 -11.82
C ASN A 165 -6.35 -0.34 -11.66
N GLY A 166 -5.25 -0.57 -10.93
CA GLY A 166 -4.20 0.42 -10.72
C GLY A 166 -4.68 1.67 -9.99
N THR A 167 -4.18 2.86 -10.36
CA THR A 167 -4.63 4.11 -9.73
C THR A 167 -6.03 4.52 -10.18
N SER A 168 -6.49 4.05 -11.35
CA SER A 168 -7.78 4.43 -11.94
C SER A 168 -8.98 4.19 -11.02
N ARG A 169 -8.92 3.19 -10.13
CA ARG A 169 -9.96 2.98 -9.11
C ARG A 169 -10.03 4.10 -8.08
N PHE A 170 -8.88 4.55 -7.61
CA PHE A 170 -8.78 5.62 -6.62
C PHE A 170 -9.12 6.97 -7.26
N GLU A 171 -8.61 7.20 -8.47
CA GLU A 171 -8.93 8.39 -9.27
C GLU A 171 -10.44 8.51 -9.54
N ALA A 172 -11.13 7.40 -9.78
CA ALA A 172 -12.57 7.40 -10.00
C ALA A 172 -13.36 7.91 -8.78
N LEU A 173 -12.91 7.58 -7.57
CA LEU A 173 -13.50 8.06 -6.32
C LEU A 173 -13.20 9.54 -6.04
N LEU A 174 -12.03 10.01 -6.46
CA LEU A 174 -11.57 11.40 -6.23
C LEU A 174 -12.08 12.38 -7.28
N LYS A 175 -12.40 11.89 -8.49
CA LYS A 175 -12.86 12.69 -9.63
C LYS A 175 -14.07 13.58 -9.34
N PRO A 176 -15.15 13.12 -8.67
CA PRO A 176 -16.31 13.96 -8.38
C PRO A 176 -15.96 15.23 -7.58
N PHE A 177 -14.87 15.19 -6.82
CA PHE A 177 -14.43 16.28 -5.96
C PHE A 177 -13.38 17.18 -6.60
N GLY A 178 -13.02 16.94 -7.87
CA GLY A 178 -11.96 17.67 -8.57
C GLY A 178 -10.56 17.37 -8.01
N LEU A 179 -10.37 16.20 -7.40
CA LEU A 179 -9.11 15.76 -6.80
C LEU A 179 -8.43 14.66 -7.63
N SER A 180 -9.04 14.23 -8.74
CA SER A 180 -8.41 13.35 -9.71
C SER A 180 -7.49 14.12 -10.65
N GLY A 181 -6.55 13.41 -11.29
CA GLY A 181 -5.71 13.98 -12.33
C GLY A 181 -4.75 12.96 -12.93
N GLU A 182 -3.81 13.46 -13.72
CA GLU A 182 -2.76 12.63 -14.32
C GLU A 182 -1.83 12.05 -13.25
N CYS A 183 -1.43 10.81 -13.46
CA CYS A 183 -0.50 10.06 -12.62
C CYS A 183 0.65 9.60 -13.52
N PRO A 184 1.92 9.72 -13.08
CA PRO A 184 3.04 9.19 -13.86
C PRO A 184 2.81 7.73 -14.25
N ASP A 185 3.05 7.38 -15.51
CA ASP A 185 2.77 6.04 -16.05
C ASP A 185 3.44 4.93 -15.24
N ILE A 186 4.66 5.18 -14.77
CA ILE A 186 5.41 4.20 -13.98
C ILE A 186 4.79 3.96 -12.60
N VAL A 187 4.22 5.00 -11.97
CA VAL A 187 3.50 4.89 -10.70
C VAL A 187 2.19 4.15 -10.93
N ASN A 188 1.42 4.53 -11.96
CA ASN A 188 0.17 3.87 -12.30
C ASN A 188 0.38 2.38 -12.62
N ARG A 189 1.36 2.05 -13.47
CA ARG A 189 1.73 0.67 -13.82
C ARG A 189 2.19 -0.13 -12.61
N THR A 190 2.99 0.46 -11.72
CA THR A 190 3.49 -0.22 -10.52
C THR A 190 2.38 -0.47 -9.50
N ILE A 191 1.46 0.48 -9.30
CA ILE A 191 0.29 0.27 -8.43
C ILE A 191 -0.69 -0.74 -9.06
N PHE A 192 -0.82 -0.75 -10.40
CA PHE A 192 -1.56 -1.80 -11.10
C PHE A 192 -0.96 -3.18 -10.81
N GLU A 193 0.35 -3.32 -10.99
CA GLU A 193 1.08 -4.57 -10.71
C GLU A 193 0.91 -4.98 -9.24
N LEU A 194 1.05 -4.05 -8.29
CA LEU A 194 0.81 -4.29 -6.86
C LEU A 194 -0.57 -4.92 -6.61
N GLY A 195 -1.63 -4.35 -7.21
CA GLY A 195 -2.98 -4.88 -7.09
C GLY A 195 -3.11 -6.31 -7.66
N GLN A 196 -2.46 -6.58 -8.80
CA GLN A 196 -2.44 -7.94 -9.39
C GLN A 196 -1.66 -8.93 -8.51
N VAL A 197 -0.51 -8.53 -7.97
CA VAL A 197 0.30 -9.37 -7.07
C VAL A 197 -0.46 -9.68 -5.79
N ARG A 198 -1.10 -8.67 -5.17
CA ARG A 198 -1.97 -8.88 -4.01
C ARG A 198 -3.09 -9.87 -4.33
N ASN A 199 -3.76 -9.73 -5.46
CA ASN A 199 -4.83 -10.65 -5.86
C ASN A 199 -4.30 -12.08 -6.05
N LEU A 200 -3.11 -12.23 -6.62
CA LEU A 200 -2.46 -13.52 -6.80
C LEU A 200 -2.15 -14.20 -5.46
N ILE A 201 -1.57 -13.45 -4.51
CA ILE A 201 -1.26 -13.98 -3.18
C ILE A 201 -2.54 -14.40 -2.46
N VAL A 202 -3.54 -13.50 -2.39
CA VAL A 202 -4.77 -13.72 -1.62
C VAL A 202 -5.67 -14.80 -2.21
N HIS A 203 -5.81 -14.86 -3.54
CA HIS A 203 -6.81 -15.72 -4.19
C HIS A 203 -6.24 -16.96 -4.87
N ARG A 204 -4.92 -16.99 -5.13
CA ARG A 204 -4.25 -18.10 -5.85
C ARG A 204 -3.07 -18.69 -5.10
N GLY A 205 -2.86 -18.30 -3.83
CA GLY A 205 -1.71 -18.76 -3.04
C GLY A 205 -0.37 -18.39 -3.69
N GLY A 206 -0.32 -17.23 -4.37
CA GLY A 206 0.88 -16.74 -5.04
C GLY A 206 1.21 -17.44 -6.36
N ARG A 207 0.41 -18.40 -6.84
CA ARG A 207 0.69 -19.12 -8.10
C ARG A 207 0.21 -18.34 -9.31
N VAL A 208 1.11 -18.09 -10.26
CA VAL A 208 0.81 -17.32 -11.47
C VAL A 208 -0.20 -18.04 -12.35
N ASP A 209 -1.34 -17.41 -12.58
CA ASP A 209 -2.37 -17.86 -13.50
C ASP A 209 -2.34 -17.07 -14.83
N ARG A 210 -3.21 -17.49 -15.76
CA ARG A 210 -3.34 -16.86 -17.08
C ARG A 210 -3.76 -15.39 -16.97
N THR A 211 -4.66 -15.07 -16.05
CA THR A 211 -5.16 -13.71 -15.87
C THR A 211 -4.06 -12.76 -15.40
N PHE A 212 -3.25 -13.17 -14.43
CA PHE A 212 -2.09 -12.39 -13.99
C PHE A 212 -1.06 -12.22 -15.13
N ARG A 213 -0.80 -13.28 -15.90
CA ARG A 213 0.13 -13.26 -17.04
C ARG A 213 -0.26 -12.23 -18.09
N GLU A 214 -1.54 -12.19 -18.44
CA GLU A 214 -2.10 -11.25 -19.41
C GLU A 214 -2.11 -9.81 -18.87
N ALA A 215 -2.40 -9.63 -17.58
CA ALA A 215 -2.43 -8.33 -16.94
C ALA A 215 -1.03 -7.73 -16.72
N CYS A 216 -0.04 -8.55 -16.35
CA CYS A 216 1.33 -8.15 -16.02
C CYS A 216 2.36 -8.91 -16.88
N PRO A 217 2.37 -8.72 -18.22
CA PRO A 217 3.23 -9.49 -19.13
C PRO A 217 4.73 -9.25 -18.89
N TRP A 218 5.07 -8.12 -18.27
CA TRP A 218 6.45 -7.77 -17.91
C TRP A 218 6.98 -8.51 -16.68
N VAL A 219 6.13 -9.16 -15.88
CA VAL A 219 6.55 -9.98 -14.76
C VAL A 219 6.88 -11.38 -15.30
N GLN A 220 8.15 -11.64 -15.62
CA GLN A 220 8.60 -12.82 -16.38
C GLN A 220 8.69 -14.13 -15.57
N ILE A 221 7.64 -14.49 -14.84
CA ILE A 221 7.53 -15.79 -14.12
C ILE A 221 6.86 -16.83 -15.06
N PRO A 222 6.98 -18.15 -14.93
CA PRO A 222 6.15 -19.06 -15.76
C PRO A 222 4.74 -19.27 -15.18
N LEU A 223 3.79 -19.79 -15.98
CA LEU A 223 2.47 -20.20 -15.48
C LEU A 223 2.59 -21.34 -14.45
N GLY A 224 1.73 -21.33 -13.43
CA GLY A 224 1.68 -22.32 -12.35
C GLY A 224 2.78 -22.19 -11.29
N HIS A 225 3.81 -21.37 -11.56
CA HIS A 225 4.91 -21.13 -10.65
C HIS A 225 4.51 -20.12 -9.57
N GLU A 226 5.14 -20.24 -8.41
CA GLU A 226 4.97 -19.31 -7.30
C GLU A 226 5.68 -17.98 -7.61
N LEU A 227 4.96 -16.88 -7.44
CA LEU A 227 5.53 -15.53 -7.42
C LEU A 227 6.06 -15.27 -6.02
N LYS A 228 7.39 -15.23 -5.91
CA LYS A 228 8.10 -14.84 -4.68
C LYS A 228 8.30 -13.34 -4.70
N VAL A 229 7.73 -12.63 -3.73
CA VAL A 229 7.91 -11.18 -3.59
C VAL A 229 9.27 -10.94 -2.96
N SER A 230 10.23 -10.42 -3.74
CA SER A 230 11.53 -10.03 -3.19
C SER A 230 11.46 -8.69 -2.44
N ASN A 231 12.51 -8.38 -1.70
CA ASN A 231 12.68 -7.07 -1.08
C ASN A 231 12.69 -5.93 -2.11
N GLU A 232 13.27 -6.17 -3.29
CA GLU A 232 13.25 -5.21 -4.41
C GLU A 232 11.82 -4.93 -4.88
N MET A 233 11.00 -5.99 -5.06
CA MET A 233 9.60 -5.82 -5.44
C MET A 233 8.83 -5.06 -4.36
N TRP A 234 9.05 -5.38 -3.09
CA TRP A 234 8.46 -4.67 -1.96
C TRP A 234 8.80 -3.17 -1.99
N HIS A 235 10.07 -2.81 -2.08
CA HIS A 235 10.50 -1.41 -2.13
C HIS A 235 9.93 -0.67 -3.33
N LYS A 236 9.92 -1.32 -4.51
CA LYS A 236 9.28 -0.77 -5.72
C LYS A 236 7.81 -0.41 -5.47
N TYR A 237 7.05 -1.32 -4.86
CA TYR A 237 5.63 -1.05 -4.56
C TYR A 237 5.46 0.02 -3.50
N PHE A 238 6.29 -0.02 -2.44
CA PHE A 238 6.29 0.95 -1.36
C PHE A 238 6.53 2.37 -1.89
N GLU A 239 7.57 2.56 -2.70
CA GLU A 239 7.92 3.84 -3.33
C GLU A 239 6.80 4.35 -4.26
N ALA A 240 6.23 3.47 -5.09
CA ALA A 240 5.16 3.86 -5.99
C ALA A 240 3.90 4.31 -5.25
N VAL A 241 3.53 3.63 -4.17
CA VAL A 241 2.39 4.03 -3.33
C VAL A 241 2.67 5.40 -2.69
N HIS A 242 3.86 5.61 -2.12
CA HIS A 242 4.21 6.91 -1.53
C HIS A 242 4.25 8.04 -2.56
N ALA A 243 4.79 7.78 -3.76
CA ALA A 243 4.75 8.75 -4.86
C ALA A 243 3.30 9.14 -5.22
N TYR A 244 2.39 8.16 -5.27
CA TYR A 244 0.98 8.42 -5.47
C TYR A 244 0.35 9.24 -4.33
N ILE A 245 0.72 8.96 -3.08
CA ILE A 245 0.23 9.75 -1.93
C ILE A 245 0.73 11.20 -1.97
N VAL A 246 2.01 11.43 -2.29
CA VAL A 246 2.55 12.79 -2.45
C VAL A 246 1.82 13.54 -3.55
N LEU A 247 1.49 12.87 -4.66
CA LEU A 247 0.68 13.44 -5.75
C LEU A 247 -0.71 13.88 -5.23
N LEU A 248 -1.39 13.05 -4.44
CA LEU A 248 -2.68 13.40 -3.85
C LEU A 248 -2.57 14.57 -2.85
N ILE A 249 -1.56 14.58 -1.99
CA ILE A 249 -1.28 15.70 -1.07
C ILE A 249 -1.08 17.00 -1.86
N CYS A 250 -0.32 16.96 -2.96
CA CYS A 250 -0.11 18.11 -3.83
C CYS A 250 -1.42 18.59 -4.45
N ARG A 251 -2.27 17.69 -4.95
CA ARG A 251 -3.59 18.06 -5.51
C ARG A 251 -4.49 18.71 -4.46
N VAL A 252 -4.53 18.17 -3.25
CA VAL A 252 -5.28 18.79 -2.15
C VAL A 252 -4.68 20.17 -1.81
N GLY A 253 -3.35 20.31 -1.76
CA GLY A 253 -2.68 21.59 -1.60
C GLY A 253 -3.12 22.63 -2.65
N THR A 254 -3.09 22.25 -3.91
CA THR A 254 -3.54 23.05 -5.05
C THR A 254 -5.02 23.42 -4.96
N TYR A 255 -5.88 22.48 -4.58
CA TYR A 255 -7.31 22.72 -4.34
C TYR A 255 -7.53 23.83 -3.29
N TYR A 256 -6.70 23.88 -2.25
CA TYR A 256 -6.73 24.94 -1.22
C TYR A 256 -5.98 26.23 -1.62
N GLY A 257 -5.46 26.31 -2.85
CA GLY A 257 -4.80 27.50 -3.39
C GLY A 257 -3.33 27.64 -3.02
N LYS A 258 -2.66 26.55 -2.58
CA LYS A 258 -1.19 26.51 -2.53
C LYS A 258 -0.65 26.18 -3.91
N ASN A 259 0.43 26.82 -4.33
CA ASN A 259 1.13 26.37 -5.52
C ASN A 259 2.01 25.15 -5.13
N MET A 260 1.75 24.01 -5.76
CA MET A 260 2.50 22.76 -5.57
C MET A 260 3.27 22.34 -6.83
N SER A 261 3.40 23.23 -7.84
CA SER A 261 4.01 22.88 -9.13
C SER A 261 5.46 22.42 -9.01
N GLU A 262 6.25 23.07 -8.15
CA GLU A 262 7.65 22.73 -7.90
C GLU A 262 7.80 21.35 -7.23
N THR A 263 6.96 21.08 -6.21
CA THR A 263 6.93 19.77 -5.54
C THR A 263 6.48 18.67 -6.50
N LEU A 264 5.48 18.93 -7.34
CA LEU A 264 5.07 17.99 -8.37
C LEU A 264 6.21 17.73 -9.36
N LEU A 265 6.86 18.77 -9.87
CA LEU A 265 7.99 18.62 -10.79
C LEU A 265 9.11 17.77 -10.18
N SER A 266 9.50 18.06 -8.94
CA SER A 266 10.50 17.28 -8.20
C SER A 266 10.09 15.82 -8.00
N LEU A 267 8.80 15.57 -7.76
CA LEU A 267 8.25 14.21 -7.70
C LEU A 267 8.39 13.50 -9.06
N TYR A 268 7.98 14.14 -10.16
CA TYR A 268 8.12 13.56 -11.50
C TYR A 268 9.58 13.26 -11.85
N GLU A 269 10.50 14.16 -11.55
CA GLU A 269 11.94 13.95 -11.75
C GLU A 269 12.49 12.78 -10.92
N SER A 270 12.06 12.67 -9.66
CA SER A 270 12.46 11.58 -8.77
C SER A 270 11.93 10.24 -9.25
N VAL A 271 10.68 10.21 -9.72
CA VAL A 271 10.01 9.04 -10.29
C VAL A 271 10.65 8.62 -11.63
N GLU A 272 11.05 9.58 -12.46
CA GLU A 272 11.72 9.31 -13.73
C GLU A 272 13.07 8.62 -13.52
N LYS A 273 13.80 9.00 -12.46
CA LYS A 273 15.05 8.33 -12.05
C LYS A 273 14.85 6.88 -11.58
N LEU A 274 13.61 6.45 -11.32
CA LEU A 274 13.29 5.05 -10.99
C LEU A 274 13.16 4.16 -12.24
N LYS A 275 12.97 4.74 -13.44
CA LYS A 275 12.88 3.98 -14.71
C LYS A 275 14.08 3.04 -14.96
N PRO A 276 15.36 3.44 -14.80
CA PRO A 276 16.48 2.56 -15.07
C PRO A 276 16.63 1.39 -14.09
N LYS A 277 16.11 1.49 -12.86
CA LYS A 277 16.07 0.35 -11.92
C LYS A 277 15.01 -0.69 -12.31
N LEU A 278 13.96 -0.26 -13.00
CA LEU A 278 12.81 -1.08 -13.40
C LEU A 278 13.02 -1.81 -14.74
N SER A 279 14.04 -1.44 -15.53
CA SER A 279 14.44 -2.14 -16.76
C SER A 279 15.53 -3.19 -16.55
N ASN A 280 16.35 -3.07 -15.50
CA ASN A 280 17.54 -3.91 -15.31
C ASN A 280 17.27 -5.32 -14.74
N THR A 281 16.02 -5.65 -14.37
CA THR A 281 15.61 -7.03 -14.06
C THR A 281 15.37 -7.88 -15.31
N ALA A 282 15.45 -7.30 -16.52
CA ALA A 282 15.29 -8.04 -17.79
C ALA A 282 16.60 -8.52 -18.42
N ASP A 283 17.76 -7.92 -18.12
CA ASP A 283 18.98 -8.10 -18.94
C ASP A 283 20.14 -8.86 -18.26
N THR A 284 20.07 -9.18 -16.97
CA THR A 284 21.18 -9.89 -16.27
C THR A 284 21.18 -11.42 -16.41
N LYS A 285 20.28 -12.01 -17.21
CA LYS A 285 20.24 -13.48 -17.45
C LYS A 285 20.65 -13.94 -18.85
N LYS A 286 21.25 -13.07 -19.68
CA LYS A 286 21.73 -13.44 -21.03
C LYS A 286 23.25 -13.62 -21.16
N SER A 287 24.02 -13.63 -20.07
CA SER A 287 25.48 -13.79 -20.14
C SER A 287 26.04 -15.13 -19.66
N HIS A 288 25.19 -16.11 -19.31
CA HIS A 288 25.63 -17.49 -19.03
C HIS A 288 24.63 -18.52 -19.55
N ALA A 289 24.63 -18.74 -20.86
CA ALA A 289 24.21 -19.97 -21.53
C ALA A 289 24.84 -20.02 -22.92
#